data_AF-A0A2S2CP97-F1
#
_entry.id   AF-A0A2S2CP97-F1
#
_cell.length_a   1.000
_cell.length_b   1.000
_cell.length_c   1.000
_cell.angle_alpha   90.00
_cell.angle_beta   90.00
_cell.angle_gamma   90.00
#
_symmetry.space_group_name_H-M   'P 1'
#
loop_
_entity.id
_entity.type
_entity.pdbx_description
1 polymer ?
#
loop_
_entity_poly.entity_id
_entity_poly.type
_entity_poly.pdbx_seq_one_letter_code
_entity_poly.pdbx_strand_id
1 'polypeptide(L)'
;MAHDGKSRIRLTQDQLDRVCERHLRFVEGRPNGARANLPFFDLSGLTLAGRNLTGAHLSGAILRDADLRGATLDHADLYGADLRGANLSEARLYRTDMRGANVRGALLDGAVMVEVDLRDGSVVSRNSAGELKVVGFDPGPADMASARLTNADMARAKLSGSFARAADFTNSRLVGARLDRTDLRDCNFSGADLQGADLDGSDLRGAILDGAQVEESRLSRAIRTDEEAEAAAALPKAPPAAAPEEDAAAELPGLPRDQLETMLKQHMIWLGTSGKQGSQLDLSGLNLEGADLSGKILTLAKGSGARLRHARLTGAQLQAAQFDGADLRSADLTRADLRGVKLDRAILIDSRLDGANLGMLLISAGAKVMRASLVRARLAGASLTQTNMKGSDLTMADLTGCDRSSALLEDAILEGTRMGLR
;
A
#
# COMPACT_ATOMS: atom_id res chain seq x y z
N MET A 1 -11.04 23.96 -8.91
CA MET A 1 -11.98 23.86 -7.79
C MET A 1 -13.06 22.85 -8.15
N ALA A 2 -13.00 21.67 -7.54
CA ALA A 2 -14.11 20.72 -7.41
C ALA A 2 -13.70 19.70 -6.33
N HIS A 3 -13.50 20.18 -5.10
CA HIS A 3 -13.50 19.33 -3.92
C HIS A 3 -14.97 18.97 -3.66
N ASP A 4 -15.35 17.73 -3.93
CA ASP A 4 -16.62 17.18 -3.45
C ASP A 4 -16.49 16.89 -1.95
N GLY A 5 -16.43 17.98 -1.19
CA GLY A 5 -16.22 18.00 0.24
C GLY A 5 -17.55 17.81 0.96
N LYS A 6 -17.88 16.56 1.31
CA LYS A 6 -18.42 16.37 2.66
C LYS A 6 -17.26 16.64 3.61
N SER A 7 -17.27 17.80 4.25
CA SER A 7 -16.34 18.10 5.34
C SER A 7 -16.42 16.95 6.35
N ARG A 8 -15.27 16.35 6.67
CA ARG A 8 -15.20 15.33 7.72
C ARG A 8 -15.75 15.95 9.01
N ILE A 9 -16.62 15.21 9.69
CA ILE A 9 -17.24 15.72 10.92
C ILE A 9 -16.20 15.61 12.02
N ARG A 10 -15.73 16.74 12.53
CA ARG A 10 -14.83 16.79 13.68
C ARG A 10 -15.65 16.72 14.97
N LEU A 11 -15.31 15.76 15.84
CA LEU A 11 -15.91 15.68 17.16
C LEU A 11 -15.19 16.58 18.16
N THR A 12 -15.95 17.05 19.16
CA THR A 12 -15.37 17.52 20.42
C THR A 12 -15.12 16.35 21.36
N GLN A 13 -14.29 16.53 22.40
CA GLN A 13 -14.07 15.50 23.42
C GLN A 13 -15.39 15.07 24.08
N ASP A 14 -16.25 16.01 24.46
CA ASP A 14 -17.56 15.69 25.06
C ASP A 14 -18.45 14.83 24.15
N GLN A 15 -18.41 15.07 22.84
CA GLN A 15 -19.17 14.26 21.87
C GLN A 15 -18.60 12.85 21.79
N LEU A 16 -17.27 12.74 21.74
CA LEU A 16 -16.57 11.46 21.73
C LEU A 16 -16.82 10.66 23.01
N ASP A 17 -16.80 11.32 24.17
CA ASP A 17 -17.05 10.70 25.47
C ASP A 17 -18.45 10.09 25.54
N ARG A 18 -19.47 10.82 25.06
CA ARG A 18 -20.85 10.28 24.97
C ARG A 18 -20.94 9.07 24.05
N VAL A 19 -20.21 9.06 22.94
CA VAL A 19 -20.13 7.89 22.04
C VAL A 19 -19.49 6.71 22.76
N CYS A 20 -18.37 6.94 23.46
CA CYS A 20 -17.66 5.91 24.21
C CYS A 20 -18.50 5.34 25.37
N GLU A 21 -19.24 6.17 26.10
CA GLU A 21 -20.16 5.72 27.16
C GLU A 21 -21.27 4.83 26.62
N ARG A 22 -21.87 5.19 25.49
CA ARG A 22 -22.88 4.35 24.84
C ARG A 22 -22.28 3.06 24.32
N HIS A 23 -21.03 3.10 23.85
CA HIS A 23 -20.34 1.92 23.38
C HIS A 23 -19.98 0.97 24.53
N LEU A 24 -19.54 1.50 25.68
CA LEU A 24 -19.31 0.71 26.87
C LEU A 24 -20.58 -0.02 27.31
N ARG A 25 -21.72 0.68 27.34
CA ARG A 25 -23.03 0.05 27.60
C ARG A 25 -23.37 -1.05 26.59
N PHE A 26 -23.02 -0.87 25.31
CA PHE A 26 -23.22 -1.89 24.29
C PHE A 26 -22.37 -3.13 24.56
N VAL A 27 -21.09 -2.96 24.89
CA VAL A 27 -20.18 -4.07 25.23
C VAL A 27 -20.64 -4.79 26.50
N GLU A 28 -21.19 -4.05 27.48
CA GLU A 28 -21.75 -4.60 28.72
C GLU A 28 -23.18 -5.18 28.58
N GLY A 29 -23.79 -5.11 27.39
CA GLY A 29 -25.16 -5.58 27.16
C GLY A 29 -26.25 -4.77 27.90
N ARG A 30 -25.96 -3.52 28.27
CA ARG A 30 -26.88 -2.64 29.01
C ARG A 30 -27.86 -1.90 28.08
N PRO A 31 -29.07 -1.57 28.59
CA PRO A 31 -30.04 -0.77 27.84
C PRO A 31 -29.47 0.56 27.34
N ASN A 32 -29.92 0.99 26.15
CA ASN A 32 -29.47 2.21 25.45
C ASN A 32 -27.99 2.22 25.04
N GLY A 33 -27.29 1.08 25.10
CA GLY A 33 -25.96 0.92 24.51
C GLY A 33 -26.00 0.96 22.98
N ALA A 34 -24.98 1.55 22.37
CA ALA A 34 -24.78 1.50 20.92
C ALA A 34 -23.30 1.39 20.57
N ARG A 35 -22.97 0.53 19.60
CA ARG A 35 -21.62 0.39 19.05
C ARG A 35 -21.07 1.75 18.61
N ALA A 36 -19.80 2.04 18.95
CA ALA A 36 -19.12 3.23 18.43
C ALA A 36 -19.03 3.11 16.90
N ASN A 37 -19.76 3.97 16.20
CA ASN A 37 -19.82 4.02 14.74
C ASN A 37 -19.33 5.39 14.28
N LEU A 38 -18.03 5.47 14.00
CA LEU A 38 -17.29 6.69 13.74
C LEU A 38 -16.51 6.66 12.40
N PRO A 39 -17.04 6.06 11.31
CA PRO A 39 -16.31 6.03 10.05
C PRO A 39 -16.17 7.45 9.48
N PHE A 40 -14.97 7.77 8.99
CA PHE A 40 -14.61 9.07 8.39
C PHE A 40 -14.73 10.30 9.31
N PHE A 41 -14.90 10.12 10.63
CA PHE A 41 -14.86 11.23 11.58
C PHE A 41 -13.44 11.74 11.79
N ASP A 42 -13.32 13.03 12.12
CA ASP A 42 -12.06 13.62 12.58
C ASP A 42 -12.04 13.62 14.12
N LEU A 43 -11.14 12.81 14.65
CA LEU A 43 -10.85 12.58 16.06
C LEU A 43 -9.44 13.06 16.43
N SER A 44 -8.83 13.89 15.59
CA SER A 44 -7.44 14.31 15.76
C SER A 44 -7.22 15.04 17.09
N GLY A 45 -6.19 14.61 17.83
CA GLY A 45 -5.81 15.16 19.14
C GLY A 45 -6.78 14.84 20.29
N LEU A 46 -7.83 14.05 20.07
CA LEU A 46 -8.76 13.67 21.13
C LEU A 46 -8.21 12.50 21.95
N THR A 47 -8.73 12.33 23.17
CA THR A 47 -8.37 11.20 24.03
C THR A 47 -9.42 10.08 23.98
N LEU A 48 -8.92 8.88 23.74
CA LEU A 48 -9.55 7.58 23.82
C LEU A 48 -8.83 6.69 24.85
N ALA A 49 -7.97 7.27 25.69
CA ALA A 49 -7.12 6.54 26.62
C ALA A 49 -7.96 5.68 27.57
N GLY A 50 -7.58 4.41 27.71
CA GLY A 50 -8.26 3.40 28.54
C GLY A 50 -9.69 3.05 28.12
N ARG A 51 -10.21 3.59 27.01
CA ARG A 51 -11.58 3.34 26.58
C ARG A 51 -11.71 1.92 26.03
N ASN A 52 -12.82 1.25 26.35
CA ASN A 52 -13.20 0.00 25.70
C ASN A 52 -13.93 0.31 24.39
N LEU A 53 -13.23 0.09 23.28
CA LEU A 53 -13.65 0.24 21.89
C LEU A 53 -13.69 -1.13 21.17
N THR A 54 -13.95 -2.22 21.92
CA THR A 54 -14.00 -3.57 21.36
C THR A 54 -15.03 -3.64 20.24
N GLY A 55 -14.55 -3.99 19.06
CA GLY A 55 -15.35 -4.00 17.86
C GLY A 55 -15.85 -2.62 17.46
N ALA A 56 -15.22 -1.49 17.78
CA ALA A 56 -15.67 -0.20 17.23
C ALA A 56 -15.53 -0.16 15.69
N HIS A 57 -16.34 0.67 15.02
CA HIS A 57 -16.22 0.93 13.57
C HIS A 57 -15.62 2.32 13.36
N LEU A 58 -14.35 2.36 12.96
CA LEU A 58 -13.48 3.53 12.84
C LEU A 58 -12.85 3.62 11.44
N SER A 59 -13.42 2.94 10.44
CA SER A 59 -12.88 2.92 9.08
C SER A 59 -12.76 4.35 8.51
N GLY A 60 -11.61 4.67 7.92
CA GLY A 60 -11.35 6.00 7.36
C GLY A 60 -11.25 7.15 8.38
N ALA A 61 -11.34 6.89 9.69
CA ALA A 61 -11.28 7.93 10.72
C ALA A 61 -9.91 8.63 10.74
N ILE A 62 -9.89 9.92 11.07
CA ILE A 62 -8.65 10.66 11.34
C ILE A 62 -8.40 10.62 12.83
N LEU A 63 -7.34 9.96 13.25
CA LEU A 63 -6.87 9.78 14.62
C LEU A 63 -5.47 10.38 14.80
N ARG A 64 -5.11 11.39 13.99
CA ARG A 64 -3.78 12.02 14.06
C ARG A 64 -3.56 12.58 15.45
N ASP A 65 -2.40 12.27 16.02
CA ASP A 65 -1.99 12.74 17.35
C ASP A 65 -3.02 12.43 18.47
N ALA A 66 -3.95 11.51 18.24
CA ALA A 66 -4.94 11.10 19.24
C ALA A 66 -4.27 10.23 20.33
N ASP A 67 -4.79 10.33 21.55
CA ASP A 67 -4.30 9.54 22.69
C ASP A 67 -5.17 8.29 22.88
N LEU A 68 -4.70 7.14 22.41
CA LEU A 68 -5.34 5.82 22.57
C LEU A 68 -4.60 4.94 23.59
N ARG A 69 -3.80 5.51 24.50
CA ARG A 69 -3.02 4.73 25.48
C ARG A 69 -3.91 3.79 26.28
N GLY A 70 -3.55 2.51 26.32
CA GLY A 70 -4.32 1.50 27.05
C GLY A 70 -5.75 1.26 26.54
N ALA A 71 -6.13 1.81 25.38
CA ALA A 71 -7.45 1.57 24.80
C ALA A 71 -7.61 0.10 24.38
N THR A 72 -8.81 -0.45 24.50
CA THR A 72 -9.13 -1.79 24.01
C THR A 72 -9.84 -1.69 22.67
N LEU A 73 -9.17 -2.04 21.58
CA LEU A 73 -9.63 -2.01 20.20
C LEU A 73 -9.77 -3.42 19.61
N ASP A 74 -9.80 -4.46 20.45
CA ASP A 74 -9.95 -5.86 20.02
C ASP A 74 -11.12 -5.99 19.03
N HIS A 75 -10.89 -6.60 17.86
CA HIS A 75 -11.86 -6.75 16.76
C HIS A 75 -12.40 -5.45 16.13
N ALA A 76 -11.80 -4.28 16.43
CA ALA A 76 -12.22 -3.03 15.81
C ALA A 76 -11.88 -3.02 14.30
N ASP A 77 -12.62 -2.17 13.58
CA ASP A 77 -12.37 -1.88 12.17
C ASP A 77 -11.71 -0.50 12.08
N LEU A 78 -10.40 -0.48 11.84
CA LEU A 78 -9.55 0.68 11.58
C LEU A 78 -9.10 0.71 10.11
N TYR A 79 -9.86 0.08 9.22
CA TYR A 79 -9.53 0.01 7.81
C TYR A 79 -9.35 1.41 7.21
N GLY A 80 -8.17 1.68 6.66
CA GLY A 80 -7.83 2.99 6.14
C GLY A 80 -7.92 4.13 7.17
N ALA A 81 -7.70 3.88 8.46
CA ALA A 81 -7.63 4.96 9.44
C ALA A 81 -6.30 5.72 9.33
N ASP A 82 -6.30 7.02 9.66
CA ASP A 82 -5.11 7.87 9.70
C ASP A 82 -4.67 8.09 11.15
N LEU A 83 -3.71 7.29 11.62
CA LEU A 83 -3.19 7.21 12.98
C LEU A 83 -1.79 7.86 13.11
N ARG A 84 -1.42 8.76 12.20
CA ARG A 84 -0.10 9.40 12.24
C ARG A 84 0.13 10.14 13.55
N GLY A 85 1.25 9.84 14.22
CA GLY A 85 1.59 10.43 15.51
C GLY A 85 0.68 10.03 16.67
N ALA A 86 -0.31 9.15 16.45
CA ALA A 86 -1.20 8.69 17.51
C ALA A 86 -0.44 7.90 18.57
N ASN A 87 -0.89 7.98 19.82
CA ASN A 87 -0.32 7.21 20.91
C ASN A 87 -1.21 6.01 21.25
N LEU A 88 -0.83 4.83 20.80
CA LEU A 88 -1.44 3.53 21.08
C LEU A 88 -0.60 2.71 22.08
N SER A 89 0.26 3.33 22.88
CA SER A 89 1.07 2.60 23.86
C SER A 89 0.16 1.81 24.80
N GLU A 90 0.51 0.54 25.06
CA GLU A 90 -0.25 -0.40 25.89
C GLU A 90 -1.68 -0.70 25.38
N ALA A 91 -2.05 -0.26 24.17
CA ALA A 91 -3.37 -0.55 23.60
C ALA A 91 -3.49 -2.04 23.23
N ARG A 92 -4.72 -2.55 23.27
CA ARG A 92 -5.05 -3.90 22.80
C ARG A 92 -5.73 -3.82 21.43
N LEU A 93 -5.18 -4.54 20.46
CA LEU A 93 -5.55 -4.53 19.05
C LEU A 93 -5.73 -5.96 18.52
N TYR A 94 -6.14 -6.91 19.37
CA TYR A 94 -6.26 -8.31 18.98
C TYR A 94 -7.24 -8.46 17.81
N ARG A 95 -6.77 -9.07 16.70
CA ARG A 95 -7.56 -9.26 15.46
C ARG A 95 -8.23 -7.99 14.94
N THR A 96 -7.58 -6.84 15.10
CA THR A 96 -8.05 -5.57 14.55
C THR A 96 -7.75 -5.51 13.05
N ASP A 97 -8.70 -5.02 12.26
CA ASP A 97 -8.47 -4.75 10.85
C ASP A 97 -7.85 -3.36 10.70
N MET A 98 -6.57 -3.32 10.34
CA MET A 98 -5.81 -2.09 10.10
C MET A 98 -5.32 -2.01 8.66
N ARG A 99 -5.98 -2.72 7.73
CA ARG A 99 -5.55 -2.72 6.33
C ARG A 99 -5.61 -1.31 5.76
N GLY A 100 -4.54 -0.88 5.10
CA GLY A 100 -4.40 0.48 4.56
C GLY A 100 -4.36 1.60 5.63
N ALA A 101 -4.28 1.27 6.93
CA ALA A 101 -4.15 2.28 7.97
C ALA A 101 -2.74 2.91 7.96
N ASN A 102 -2.66 4.21 8.22
CA ASN A 102 -1.39 4.92 8.32
C ASN A 102 -1.01 5.12 9.78
N VAL A 103 0.01 4.40 10.26
CA VAL A 103 0.54 4.49 11.63
C VAL A 103 1.95 5.07 11.65
N ARG A 104 2.32 5.87 10.64
CA ARG A 104 3.64 6.53 10.56
C ARG A 104 3.89 7.39 11.80
N GLY A 105 5.00 7.14 12.48
CA GLY A 105 5.38 7.84 13.71
C GLY A 105 4.44 7.62 14.90
N ALA A 106 3.50 6.66 14.82
CA ALA A 106 2.67 6.30 15.95
C ALA A 106 3.50 5.61 17.04
N LEU A 107 3.08 5.79 18.29
CA LEU A 107 3.66 5.14 19.46
C LEU A 107 2.82 3.91 19.80
N LEU A 108 3.38 2.72 19.69
CA LEU A 108 2.74 1.42 19.96
C LEU A 108 3.56 0.63 21.00
N ASP A 109 4.28 1.34 21.86
CA ASP A 109 5.10 0.75 22.91
C ASP A 109 4.26 -0.14 23.82
N GLY A 110 4.64 -1.42 23.95
CA GLY A 110 3.90 -2.40 24.77
C GLY A 110 2.50 -2.76 24.26
N ALA A 111 2.12 -2.36 23.04
CA ALA A 111 0.80 -2.68 22.49
C ALA A 111 0.65 -4.19 22.21
N VAL A 112 -0.55 -4.72 22.41
CA VAL A 112 -0.90 -6.11 22.07
C VAL A 112 -1.61 -6.14 20.73
N MET A 113 -0.92 -6.54 19.69
CA MET A 113 -1.35 -6.51 18.27
C MET A 113 -1.38 -7.91 17.64
N VAL A 114 -1.64 -8.94 18.46
CA VAL A 114 -1.69 -10.34 18.02
C VAL A 114 -2.75 -10.52 16.92
N GLU A 115 -2.36 -11.14 15.81
CA GLU A 115 -3.19 -11.36 14.61
C GLU A 115 -3.79 -10.08 13.97
N VAL A 116 -3.18 -8.91 14.19
CA VAL A 116 -3.57 -7.68 13.49
C VAL A 116 -3.35 -7.81 11.97
N ASP A 117 -4.22 -7.20 11.16
CA ASP A 117 -4.04 -7.13 9.71
C ASP A 117 -3.58 -5.74 9.28
N LEU A 118 -2.29 -5.61 8.97
CA LEU A 118 -1.63 -4.39 8.50
C LEU A 118 -1.17 -4.57 7.04
N ARG A 119 -1.90 -5.36 6.25
CA ARG A 119 -1.66 -5.43 4.80
C ARG A 119 -2.18 -4.17 4.12
N ASP A 120 -1.81 -3.99 2.86
CA ASP A 120 -2.41 -2.95 2.05
C ASP A 120 -3.94 -3.08 1.99
N GLY A 121 -4.64 -1.94 1.95
CA GLY A 121 -6.08 -1.84 1.98
C GLY A 121 -6.60 -0.89 0.91
N SER A 122 -7.48 -1.39 0.03
CA SER A 122 -8.22 -0.57 -0.95
C SER A 122 -9.66 -0.33 -0.48
N VAL A 123 -10.01 0.90 -0.07
CA VAL A 123 -11.41 1.25 0.29
C VAL A 123 -12.23 1.41 -0.99
N VAL A 124 -13.08 0.45 -1.32
CA VAL A 124 -14.06 0.56 -2.40
C VAL A 124 -15.45 0.75 -1.81
N SER A 125 -16.14 1.84 -2.12
CA SER A 125 -17.55 2.03 -1.81
C SER A 125 -18.39 2.05 -3.08
N ARG A 126 -19.54 1.38 -3.05
CA ARG A 126 -20.52 1.46 -4.13
C ARG A 126 -21.21 2.82 -4.08
N ASN A 127 -21.21 3.52 -5.20
CA ASN A 127 -22.12 4.65 -5.39
C ASN A 127 -23.55 4.12 -5.62
N SER A 128 -24.53 5.03 -5.61
CA SER A 128 -25.95 4.72 -5.82
C SER A 128 -26.26 4.13 -7.20
N ALA A 129 -25.31 4.19 -8.15
CA ALA A 129 -25.38 3.59 -9.48
C ALA A 129 -24.78 2.18 -9.56
N GLY A 130 -24.29 1.63 -8.44
CA GLY A 130 -23.70 0.31 -8.36
C GLY A 130 -22.21 0.24 -8.71
N GLU A 131 -21.58 1.36 -9.07
CA GLU A 131 -20.15 1.44 -9.39
C GLU A 131 -19.32 1.47 -8.11
N LEU A 132 -18.27 0.65 -8.08
CA LEU A 132 -17.26 0.66 -7.03
C LEU A 132 -16.35 1.88 -7.24
N LYS A 133 -16.50 2.89 -6.39
CA LYS A 133 -15.63 4.07 -6.35
C LYS A 133 -14.69 3.93 -5.15
N VAL A 134 -13.40 4.16 -5.34
CA VAL A 134 -12.49 4.36 -4.20
C VAL A 134 -12.93 5.64 -3.50
N VAL A 135 -13.51 5.53 -2.30
CA VAL A 135 -14.08 6.67 -1.59
C VAL A 135 -13.01 7.35 -0.76
N GLY A 136 -12.73 8.62 -1.09
CA GLY A 136 -12.45 9.75 -0.17
C GLY A 136 -11.31 9.63 0.84
N PHE A 137 -10.62 8.50 0.86
CA PHE A 137 -9.38 8.25 1.54
C PHE A 137 -8.31 8.32 0.45
N ASP A 138 -7.12 8.82 0.76
CA ASP A 138 -5.94 8.36 0.04
C ASP A 138 -5.56 7.06 0.76
N PRO A 139 -6.10 5.86 0.40
CA PRO A 139 -5.54 4.62 0.87
C PRO A 139 -4.08 4.61 0.48
N GLY A 140 -3.26 4.93 1.48
CA GLY A 140 -1.86 4.62 1.49
C GLY A 140 -1.70 3.12 1.68
N PRO A 141 -0.55 2.54 1.31
CA PRO A 141 -0.22 1.26 1.90
C PRO A 141 -0.30 1.39 3.42
N ALA A 142 -0.49 0.27 4.10
CA ALA A 142 -0.22 0.23 5.53
C ALA A 142 1.23 0.71 5.74
N ASP A 143 1.36 1.91 6.30
CA ASP A 143 2.61 2.64 6.46
C ASP A 143 2.88 2.77 7.95
N MET A 144 3.91 2.06 8.38
CA MET A 144 4.45 2.03 9.72
C MET A 144 5.83 2.67 9.77
N ALA A 145 6.21 3.45 8.76
CA ALA A 145 7.54 4.03 8.73
C ALA A 145 7.79 4.86 10.00
N SER A 146 8.92 4.60 10.66
CA SER A 146 9.29 5.26 11.92
C SER A 146 8.28 5.08 13.06
N ALA A 147 7.38 4.10 13.00
CA ALA A 147 6.53 3.73 14.12
C ALA A 147 7.38 3.12 15.24
N ARG A 148 7.03 3.40 16.50
CA ARG A 148 7.71 2.81 17.66
C ARG A 148 6.86 1.66 18.20
N LEU A 149 7.38 0.45 18.14
CA LEU A 149 6.69 -0.79 18.53
C LEU A 149 7.46 -1.52 19.64
N THR A 150 8.25 -0.79 20.44
CA THR A 150 9.12 -1.43 21.43
C THR A 150 8.30 -2.26 22.42
N ASN A 151 8.75 -3.48 22.70
CA ASN A 151 8.05 -4.42 23.59
C ASN A 151 6.61 -4.79 23.15
N ALA A 152 6.22 -4.50 21.91
CA ALA A 152 4.88 -4.85 21.40
C ALA A 152 4.76 -6.37 21.14
N ASP A 153 3.57 -6.92 21.36
CA ASP A 153 3.24 -8.29 20.95
C ASP A 153 2.50 -8.30 19.62
N MET A 154 3.21 -8.65 18.56
CA MET A 154 2.74 -8.74 17.19
C MET A 154 2.71 -10.19 16.68
N ALA A 155 2.56 -11.18 17.58
CA ALA A 155 2.53 -12.58 17.16
C ALA A 155 1.45 -12.81 16.08
N ARG A 156 1.84 -13.47 14.98
CA ARG A 156 0.97 -13.78 13.82
C ARG A 156 0.34 -12.56 13.15
N ALA A 157 0.90 -11.36 13.36
CA ALA A 157 0.50 -10.17 12.62
C ALA A 157 0.72 -10.36 11.11
N LYS A 158 -0.13 -9.72 10.29
CA LYS A 158 -0.08 -9.80 8.82
C LYS A 158 0.42 -8.48 8.27
N LEU A 159 1.63 -8.47 7.73
CA LEU A 159 2.32 -7.29 7.20
C LEU A 159 2.80 -7.50 5.75
N SER A 160 2.38 -8.58 5.08
CA SER A 160 2.83 -8.91 3.72
C SER A 160 2.72 -7.70 2.78
N GLY A 161 3.85 -7.27 2.22
CA GLY A 161 3.93 -6.11 1.31
C GLY A 161 3.74 -4.74 1.94
N SER A 162 3.61 -4.62 3.27
CA SER A 162 3.48 -3.34 3.97
C SER A 162 4.81 -2.57 4.01
N PHE A 163 4.76 -1.31 4.46
CA PHE A 163 5.91 -0.44 4.59
C PHE A 163 6.18 -0.20 6.07
N ALA A 164 7.28 -0.73 6.61
CA ALA A 164 7.64 -0.51 8.01
C ALA A 164 9.02 0.09 8.17
N ARG A 165 9.57 0.71 7.13
CA ARG A 165 10.94 1.24 7.11
C ARG A 165 11.27 2.11 8.33
N ALA A 166 12.43 1.87 8.93
CA ALA A 166 12.92 2.58 10.10
C ALA A 166 11.98 2.52 11.31
N ALA A 167 11.07 1.53 11.35
CA ALA A 167 10.28 1.25 12.54
C ALA A 167 11.16 0.58 13.61
N ASP A 168 10.80 0.81 14.87
CA ASP A 168 11.51 0.29 16.02
C ASP A 168 10.73 -0.89 16.63
N PHE A 169 11.19 -2.11 16.38
CA PHE A 169 10.69 -3.37 16.92
C PHE A 169 11.56 -3.90 18.07
N THR A 170 12.26 -3.02 18.80
CA THR A 170 13.12 -3.45 19.91
C THR A 170 12.32 -4.27 20.94
N ASN A 171 12.80 -5.48 21.26
CA ASN A 171 12.17 -6.43 22.17
C ASN A 171 10.72 -6.82 21.81
N SER A 172 10.28 -6.61 20.56
CA SER A 172 8.93 -6.97 20.14
C SER A 172 8.81 -8.47 19.86
N ARG A 173 7.61 -9.03 20.05
CA ARG A 173 7.30 -10.42 19.72
C ARG A 173 6.63 -10.49 18.35
N LEU A 174 7.28 -11.09 17.38
CA LEU A 174 6.84 -11.26 15.99
C LEU A 174 6.70 -12.74 15.59
N VAL A 175 6.54 -13.63 16.57
CA VAL A 175 6.44 -15.07 16.34
C VAL A 175 5.32 -15.41 15.35
N GLY A 176 5.68 -16.11 14.26
CA GLY A 176 4.76 -16.49 13.20
C GLY A 176 4.16 -15.31 12.41
N ALA A 177 4.71 -14.11 12.53
CA ALA A 177 4.26 -12.96 11.75
C ALA A 177 4.55 -13.16 10.26
N ARG A 178 3.67 -12.64 9.40
CA ARG A 178 3.87 -12.65 7.94
C ARG A 178 4.47 -11.33 7.50
N LEU A 179 5.77 -11.34 7.22
CA LEU A 179 6.58 -10.20 6.81
C LEU A 179 7.07 -10.37 5.36
N ASP A 180 6.50 -11.31 4.60
CA ASP A 180 6.90 -11.58 3.23
C ASP A 180 6.74 -10.32 2.38
N ARG A 181 7.82 -9.96 1.66
CA ARG A 181 7.87 -8.80 0.75
C ARG A 181 7.63 -7.45 1.43
N THR A 182 7.72 -7.39 2.76
CA THR A 182 7.62 -6.16 3.54
C THR A 182 8.89 -5.32 3.38
N ASP A 183 8.76 -3.99 3.33
CA ASP A 183 9.91 -3.08 3.44
C ASP A 183 10.28 -2.88 4.91
N LEU A 184 11.35 -3.56 5.34
CA LEU A 184 11.87 -3.57 6.71
C LEU A 184 13.26 -2.89 6.81
N ARG A 185 13.60 -2.05 5.83
CA ARG A 185 14.90 -1.39 5.81
C ARG A 185 15.09 -0.47 6.99
N ASP A 186 16.32 -0.35 7.46
CA ASP A 186 16.69 0.51 8.60
C ASP A 186 15.88 0.22 9.89
N CYS A 187 15.13 -0.88 9.97
CA CYS A 187 14.34 -1.22 11.14
C CYS A 187 15.24 -1.69 12.27
N ASN A 188 14.82 -1.43 13.50
CA ASN A 188 15.50 -1.95 14.67
C ASN A 188 14.76 -3.17 15.22
N PHE A 189 15.34 -4.37 15.10
CA PHE A 189 14.84 -5.62 15.67
C PHE A 189 15.66 -6.09 16.88
N SER A 190 16.41 -5.20 17.53
CA SER A 190 17.26 -5.58 18.66
C SER A 190 16.45 -6.31 19.73
N GLY A 191 16.85 -7.52 20.10
CA GLY A 191 16.13 -8.36 21.08
C GLY A 191 14.74 -8.87 20.65
N ALA A 192 14.32 -8.65 19.40
CA ALA A 192 13.00 -9.07 18.92
C ALA A 192 12.91 -10.60 18.75
N ASP A 193 11.72 -11.17 18.98
CA ASP A 193 11.45 -12.59 18.76
C ASP A 193 10.74 -12.81 17.42
N LEU A 194 11.49 -13.25 16.40
CA LEU A 194 11.04 -13.49 15.02
C LEU A 194 10.88 -14.99 14.71
N GLN A 195 10.80 -15.87 15.72
CA GLN A 195 10.71 -17.31 15.48
C GLN A 195 9.48 -17.67 14.62
N GLY A 196 9.70 -18.47 13.57
CA GLY A 196 8.65 -18.84 12.61
C GLY A 196 8.07 -17.69 11.79
N ALA A 197 8.62 -16.47 11.86
CA ALA A 197 8.20 -15.37 11.00
C ALA A 197 8.56 -15.67 9.54
N ASP A 198 7.66 -15.30 8.62
CA ASP A 198 7.91 -15.40 7.18
C ASP A 198 8.57 -14.13 6.68
N LEU A 199 9.84 -14.21 6.30
CA LEU A 199 10.68 -13.09 5.85
C LEU A 199 10.96 -13.14 4.34
N ASP A 200 10.24 -13.98 3.59
CA ASP A 200 10.54 -14.24 2.19
C ASP A 200 10.46 -12.98 1.32
N GLY A 201 11.58 -12.62 0.69
CA GLY A 201 11.69 -11.43 -0.14
C GLY A 201 11.46 -10.12 0.60
N SER A 202 11.46 -10.14 1.94
CA SER A 202 11.46 -8.93 2.76
C SER A 202 12.79 -8.19 2.59
N ASP A 203 12.75 -6.86 2.63
CA ASP A 203 13.93 -6.03 2.49
C ASP A 203 14.42 -5.59 3.86
N LEU A 204 15.48 -6.24 4.36
CA LEU A 204 16.12 -6.02 5.66
C LEU A 204 17.41 -5.21 5.55
N ARG A 205 17.71 -4.57 4.42
CA ARG A 205 18.94 -3.77 4.28
C ARG A 205 18.98 -2.67 5.33
N GLY A 206 20.11 -2.57 6.03
CA GLY A 206 20.30 -1.62 7.13
C GLY A 206 19.52 -1.94 8.40
N ALA A 207 18.78 -3.04 8.46
CA ALA A 207 18.10 -3.45 9.68
C ALA A 207 19.10 -3.91 10.75
N ILE A 208 18.82 -3.56 12.00
CA ILE A 208 19.61 -3.95 13.17
C ILE A 208 18.95 -5.21 13.75
N LEU A 209 19.70 -6.31 13.87
CA LEU A 209 19.19 -7.62 14.34
C LEU A 209 19.89 -8.08 15.63
N ASP A 210 20.50 -7.16 16.38
CA ASP A 210 21.32 -7.47 17.55
C ASP A 210 20.50 -8.20 18.62
N GLY A 211 20.81 -9.47 18.88
CA GLY A 211 20.07 -10.30 19.84
C GLY A 211 18.66 -10.68 19.39
N ALA A 212 18.29 -10.45 18.13
CA ALA A 212 17.03 -10.93 17.57
C ALA A 212 17.02 -12.47 17.48
N GLN A 213 15.90 -13.09 17.85
CA GLN A 213 15.71 -14.52 17.72
C GLN A 213 15.06 -14.82 16.36
N VAL A 214 15.87 -15.23 15.39
CA VAL A 214 15.40 -15.52 14.02
C VAL A 214 16.11 -16.77 13.50
N GLU A 215 15.39 -17.58 12.73
CA GLU A 215 15.97 -18.76 12.08
C GLU A 215 16.86 -18.33 10.91
N GLU A 216 18.08 -18.86 10.83
CA GLU A 216 19.03 -18.53 9.76
C GLU A 216 18.47 -18.84 8.36
N SER A 217 17.70 -19.93 8.24
CA SER A 217 17.02 -20.33 7.00
C SER A 217 15.97 -19.32 6.52
N ARG A 218 15.40 -18.52 7.43
CA ARG A 218 14.47 -17.44 7.11
C ARG A 218 15.22 -16.18 6.72
N LEU A 219 16.31 -15.84 7.44
CA LEU A 219 17.17 -14.72 7.09
C LEU A 219 17.77 -14.85 5.70
N SER A 220 18.18 -16.07 5.29
CA SER A 220 18.74 -16.31 3.95
C SER A 220 17.74 -16.07 2.81
N ARG A 221 16.44 -15.95 3.11
CA ARG A 221 15.37 -15.68 2.14
C ARG A 221 14.96 -14.21 2.09
N ALA A 222 15.53 -13.38 2.97
CA ALA A 222 15.38 -11.94 2.97
C ALA A 222 16.51 -11.25 2.20
N ILE A 223 16.25 -10.05 1.70
CA ILE A 223 17.23 -9.20 1.03
C ILE A 223 17.95 -8.39 2.12
N ARG A 224 19.25 -8.61 2.33
CA ARG A 224 20.03 -7.96 3.40
C ARG A 224 21.18 -7.11 2.88
N THR A 225 21.60 -7.31 1.64
CA THR A 225 22.65 -6.52 0.98
C THR A 225 22.14 -5.91 -0.32
N ASP A 226 22.82 -4.88 -0.80
CA ASP A 226 22.54 -4.32 -2.13
C ASP A 226 22.83 -5.33 -3.24
N GLU A 227 23.87 -6.17 -3.08
CA GLU A 227 24.18 -7.27 -4.00
C GLU A 227 23.07 -8.34 -4.03
N GLU A 228 22.47 -8.70 -2.89
CA GLU A 228 21.31 -9.60 -2.85
C GLU A 228 20.07 -8.95 -3.47
N ALA A 229 19.91 -7.63 -3.33
CA ALA A 229 18.84 -6.88 -3.99
C ALA A 229 19.02 -6.89 -5.51
N GLU A 230 20.25 -6.69 -5.98
CA GLU A 230 20.64 -6.76 -7.39
C GLU A 230 20.56 -8.19 -7.95
N ALA A 231 20.96 -9.21 -7.19
CA ALA A 231 20.87 -10.62 -7.59
C ALA A 231 19.42 -11.13 -7.62
N ALA A 232 18.59 -10.71 -6.66
CA ALA A 232 17.15 -10.93 -6.69
C ALA A 232 16.51 -10.27 -7.93
N ALA A 233 17.06 -9.14 -8.39
CA ALA A 233 16.66 -8.46 -9.62
C ALA A 233 17.23 -9.10 -10.91
N ALA A 234 18.41 -9.72 -10.85
CA ALA A 234 19.18 -10.21 -12.02
C ALA A 234 18.93 -11.68 -12.42
N LEU A 235 18.33 -12.51 -11.55
CA LEU A 235 18.01 -13.90 -11.87
C LEU A 235 16.92 -13.99 -12.97
N PRO A 236 17.18 -14.63 -14.14
CA PRO A 236 16.10 -15.01 -15.04
C PRO A 236 15.23 -16.04 -14.32
N LYS A 237 14.00 -15.64 -13.97
CA LYS A 237 13.11 -16.47 -13.16
C LYS A 237 12.78 -17.76 -13.91
N ALA A 238 13.34 -18.88 -13.45
CA ALA A 238 12.80 -20.19 -13.74
C ALA A 238 11.33 -20.22 -13.30
N PRO A 239 10.42 -20.90 -14.04
CA PRO A 239 9.07 -21.12 -13.54
C PRO A 239 9.17 -21.77 -12.15
N PRO A 240 8.35 -21.36 -11.18
CA PRO A 240 8.51 -21.80 -9.80
C PRO A 240 8.51 -23.33 -9.75
N ALA A 241 9.57 -23.90 -9.18
CA ALA A 241 9.48 -25.23 -8.60
C ALA A 241 8.32 -25.20 -7.60
N ALA A 242 7.44 -26.18 -7.68
CA ALA A 242 6.19 -26.26 -6.92
C ALA A 242 6.43 -25.83 -5.45
N ALA A 243 5.80 -24.72 -5.08
CA ALA A 243 5.80 -24.22 -3.71
C ALA A 243 5.19 -25.30 -2.79
N PRO A 244 5.76 -25.54 -1.59
CA PRO A 244 5.08 -26.32 -0.58
C PRO A 244 3.85 -25.54 -0.10
N GLU A 245 2.68 -26.06 -0.47
CA GLU A 245 1.30 -25.80 -0.03
C GLU A 245 1.04 -24.45 0.69
N GLU A 246 0.59 -23.49 -0.11
CA GLU A 246 0.04 -22.20 0.29
C GLU A 246 -1.37 -22.33 0.90
N ASP A 247 -1.61 -21.63 2.01
CA ASP A 247 -2.92 -21.54 2.65
C ASP A 247 -3.91 -20.74 1.77
N ALA A 248 -4.86 -21.49 1.23
CA ALA A 248 -6.08 -21.16 0.49
C ALA A 248 -6.86 -19.92 0.95
N ALA A 249 -6.32 -18.72 0.73
CA ALA A 249 -7.10 -17.52 0.50
C ALA A 249 -7.21 -17.32 -1.01
N ALA A 250 -8.10 -18.11 -1.62
CA ALA A 250 -8.51 -18.09 -3.03
C ALA A 250 -7.67 -17.16 -3.92
N GLU A 251 -6.69 -17.73 -4.61
CA GLU A 251 -6.13 -17.10 -5.80
C GLU A 251 -7.32 -16.57 -6.61
N LEU A 252 -7.43 -15.24 -6.74
CA LEU A 252 -8.36 -14.67 -7.69
C LEU A 252 -8.00 -15.29 -9.03
N PRO A 253 -8.91 -16.06 -9.66
CA PRO A 253 -8.60 -16.73 -10.90
C PRO A 253 -8.11 -15.67 -11.89
N GLY A 254 -6.98 -15.96 -12.54
CA GLY A 254 -6.42 -15.08 -13.55
C GLY A 254 -7.51 -14.70 -14.55
N LEU A 255 -7.60 -13.42 -14.91
CA LEU A 255 -8.62 -12.94 -15.83
C LEU A 255 -8.53 -13.74 -17.14
N PRO A 256 -9.58 -14.48 -17.53
CA PRO A 256 -9.55 -15.27 -18.74
C PRO A 256 -9.19 -14.41 -19.95
N ARG A 257 -8.33 -14.93 -20.84
CA ARG A 257 -7.82 -14.17 -21.99
C ARG A 257 -8.94 -13.61 -22.86
N ASP A 258 -9.97 -14.40 -23.13
CA ASP A 258 -11.12 -13.97 -23.94
C ASP A 258 -11.92 -12.84 -23.28
N GLN A 259 -12.01 -12.87 -21.95
CA GLN A 259 -12.65 -11.80 -21.19
C GLN A 259 -11.83 -10.52 -21.28
N LEU A 260 -10.51 -10.59 -21.08
CA LEU A 260 -9.60 -9.46 -21.23
C LEU A 260 -9.67 -8.88 -22.65
N GLU A 261 -9.65 -9.71 -23.69
CA GLU A 261 -9.79 -9.28 -25.07
C GLU A 261 -11.12 -8.57 -25.33
N THR A 262 -12.21 -9.08 -24.75
CA THR A 262 -13.52 -8.46 -24.85
C THR A 262 -13.52 -7.07 -24.20
N MET A 263 -12.95 -6.95 -23.00
CA MET A 263 -12.82 -5.67 -22.30
C MET A 263 -11.98 -4.67 -23.10
N LEU A 264 -10.85 -5.11 -23.68
CA LEU A 264 -10.01 -4.28 -24.54
C LEU A 264 -10.76 -3.80 -25.80
N LYS A 265 -11.56 -4.67 -26.43
CA LYS A 265 -12.39 -4.29 -27.59
C LYS A 265 -13.44 -3.24 -27.22
N GLN A 266 -14.12 -3.41 -26.08
CA GLN A 266 -15.10 -2.43 -25.59
C GLN A 266 -14.44 -1.08 -25.25
N HIS A 267 -13.23 -1.11 -24.70
CA HIS A 267 -12.46 0.09 -24.40
C HIS A 267 -12.05 0.87 -25.64
N MET A 268 -11.68 0.19 -26.73
CA MET A 268 -11.38 0.83 -28.00
C MET A 268 -12.60 1.55 -28.59
N ILE A 269 -13.79 0.97 -28.49
CA ILE A 269 -15.05 1.62 -28.91
C ILE A 269 -15.32 2.85 -28.03
N TRP A 270 -15.07 2.72 -26.72
CA TRP A 270 -15.22 3.81 -25.76
C TRP A 270 -14.31 4.98 -26.07
N LEU A 271 -13.02 4.76 -26.35
CA LEU A 271 -12.10 5.81 -26.76
C LEU A 271 -12.50 6.43 -28.10
N GLY A 272 -12.84 5.61 -29.10
CA GLY A 272 -13.21 6.08 -30.44
C GLY A 272 -14.49 6.91 -30.50
N THR A 273 -15.35 6.80 -29.48
CA THR A 273 -16.62 7.53 -29.38
C THR A 273 -16.64 8.59 -28.29
N SER A 274 -15.48 8.91 -27.70
CA SER A 274 -15.36 9.83 -26.57
C SER A 274 -16.29 9.46 -25.40
N GLY A 275 -16.41 8.16 -25.15
CA GLY A 275 -17.17 7.58 -24.06
C GLY A 275 -18.67 7.36 -24.31
N LYS A 276 -19.15 7.54 -25.54
CA LYS A 276 -20.58 7.38 -25.88
C LYS A 276 -21.02 5.92 -26.04
N GLN A 277 -20.12 5.03 -26.48
CA GLN A 277 -20.40 3.61 -26.72
C GLN A 277 -19.26 2.74 -26.21
N GLY A 278 -19.52 1.48 -25.89
CA GLY A 278 -18.53 0.61 -25.25
C GLY A 278 -18.30 0.95 -23.77
N SER A 279 -17.27 0.38 -23.18
CA SER A 279 -16.97 0.50 -21.75
C SER A 279 -15.52 0.87 -21.52
N GLN A 280 -15.26 1.83 -20.61
CA GLN A 280 -13.91 2.14 -20.14
C GLN A 280 -13.25 0.86 -19.58
N LEU A 281 -11.98 0.65 -19.87
CA LEU A 281 -11.25 -0.51 -19.35
C LEU A 281 -11.08 -0.37 -17.84
N ASP A 282 -11.65 -1.32 -17.10
CA ASP A 282 -11.52 -1.41 -15.65
C ASP A 282 -10.90 -2.75 -15.25
N LEU A 283 -9.64 -2.69 -14.85
CA LEU A 283 -8.81 -3.79 -14.38
C LEU A 283 -8.60 -3.76 -12.86
N SER A 284 -9.33 -2.89 -12.14
CA SER A 284 -9.08 -2.63 -10.72
C SER A 284 -9.22 -3.89 -9.88
N GLY A 285 -8.18 -4.21 -9.10
CA GLY A 285 -8.11 -5.41 -8.26
C GLY A 285 -8.08 -6.75 -9.01
N LEU A 286 -8.06 -6.77 -10.34
CA LEU A 286 -8.04 -8.00 -11.13
C LEU A 286 -6.64 -8.63 -11.13
N ASN A 287 -6.61 -9.95 -11.33
CA ASN A 287 -5.38 -10.71 -11.53
C ASN A 287 -5.06 -10.82 -13.03
N LEU A 288 -4.01 -10.11 -13.46
CA LEU A 288 -3.46 -10.06 -14.82
C LEU A 288 -1.98 -10.50 -14.82
N GLU A 289 -1.60 -11.37 -13.90
CA GLU A 289 -0.24 -11.91 -13.85
C GLU A 289 0.14 -12.58 -15.18
N GLY A 290 1.28 -12.18 -15.74
CA GLY A 290 1.78 -12.66 -17.02
C GLY A 290 0.94 -12.23 -18.25
N ALA A 291 -0.05 -11.35 -18.08
CA ALA A 291 -0.90 -10.92 -19.19
C ALA A 291 -0.09 -10.20 -20.27
N ASP A 292 -0.46 -10.43 -21.53
CA ASP A 292 0.12 -9.74 -22.67
C ASP A 292 -0.74 -8.54 -23.08
N LEU A 293 -0.26 -7.36 -22.71
CA LEU A 293 -0.81 -6.05 -23.02
C LEU A 293 0.13 -5.26 -23.94
N SER A 294 1.07 -5.92 -24.62
CA SER A 294 2.05 -5.28 -25.49
C SER A 294 1.36 -4.48 -26.60
N GLY A 295 1.73 -3.21 -26.75
CA GLY A 295 1.16 -2.28 -27.73
C GLY A 295 -0.32 -1.96 -27.54
N LYS A 296 -0.98 -2.46 -26.48
CA LYS A 296 -2.41 -2.20 -26.25
C LYS A 296 -2.65 -0.77 -25.80
N ILE A 297 -3.82 -0.25 -26.17
CA ILE A 297 -4.28 1.07 -25.75
C ILE A 297 -5.06 0.89 -24.44
N LEU A 298 -4.49 1.41 -23.37
CA LEU A 298 -4.99 1.44 -22.00
C LEU A 298 -5.16 2.90 -21.53
N THR A 299 -5.26 3.84 -22.45
CA THR A 299 -5.41 5.26 -22.17
C THR A 299 -6.66 5.48 -21.32
N LEU A 300 -6.53 6.20 -20.19
CA LEU A 300 -7.59 6.39 -19.20
C LEU A 300 -8.08 5.08 -18.54
N ALA A 301 -7.39 3.94 -18.68
CA ALA A 301 -7.80 2.71 -18.01
C ALA A 301 -7.73 2.86 -16.49
N LYS A 302 -8.62 2.14 -15.80
CA LYS A 302 -8.57 1.96 -14.35
C LYS A 302 -7.93 0.62 -14.05
N GLY A 303 -7.07 0.57 -13.06
CA GLY A 303 -6.30 -0.61 -12.69
C GLY A 303 -5.70 -0.49 -11.29
N SER A 304 -6.33 0.30 -10.41
CA SER A 304 -5.86 0.45 -9.03
C SER A 304 -5.85 -0.91 -8.32
N GLY A 305 -4.74 -1.25 -7.68
CA GLY A 305 -4.54 -2.54 -7.03
C GLY A 305 -4.54 -3.76 -7.96
N ALA A 306 -4.47 -3.58 -9.29
CA ALA A 306 -4.37 -4.68 -10.22
C ALA A 306 -3.06 -5.46 -10.01
N ARG A 307 -3.10 -6.79 -10.15
CA ARG A 307 -1.90 -7.64 -10.12
C ARG A 307 -1.41 -7.83 -11.54
N LEU A 308 -0.29 -7.21 -11.88
CA LEU A 308 0.33 -7.21 -13.21
C LEU A 308 1.77 -7.73 -13.14
N ARG A 309 2.04 -8.61 -12.18
CA ARG A 309 3.34 -9.27 -12.06
C ARG A 309 3.69 -9.94 -13.36
N HIS A 310 4.91 -9.80 -13.84
CA HIS A 310 5.37 -10.43 -15.09
C HIS A 310 4.56 -10.05 -16.34
N ALA A 311 3.65 -9.07 -16.27
CA ALA A 311 2.85 -8.68 -17.42
C ALA A 311 3.73 -8.00 -18.47
N ARG A 312 3.40 -8.22 -19.74
CA ARG A 312 4.07 -7.56 -20.87
C ARG A 312 3.26 -6.35 -21.28
N LEU A 313 3.78 -5.17 -21.04
CA LEU A 313 3.22 -3.87 -21.41
C LEU A 313 4.15 -3.12 -22.38
N THR A 314 5.02 -3.82 -23.10
CA THR A 314 5.97 -3.22 -24.04
C THR A 314 5.23 -2.36 -25.06
N GLY A 315 5.56 -1.07 -25.11
CA GLY A 315 4.92 -0.11 -26.03
C GLY A 315 3.43 0.13 -25.77
N ALA A 316 2.88 -0.32 -24.64
CA ALA A 316 1.49 -0.06 -24.28
C ALA A 316 1.26 1.44 -24.06
N GLN A 317 0.04 1.90 -24.32
CA GLN A 317 -0.36 3.30 -24.16
C GLN A 317 -1.20 3.43 -22.89
N LEU A 318 -0.62 3.99 -21.83
CA LEU A 318 -1.22 4.14 -20.50
C LEU A 318 -1.42 5.60 -20.09
N GLN A 319 -1.53 6.50 -21.07
CA GLN A 319 -1.65 7.93 -20.77
C GLN A 319 -2.91 8.17 -19.93
N ALA A 320 -2.79 8.98 -18.89
CA ALA A 320 -3.88 9.27 -17.97
C ALA A 320 -4.50 8.05 -17.25
N ALA A 321 -3.86 6.88 -17.30
CA ALA A 321 -4.38 5.68 -16.65
C ALA A 321 -4.15 5.71 -15.13
N GLN A 322 -5.00 5.01 -14.38
CA GLN A 322 -4.99 4.98 -12.92
C GLN A 322 -4.62 3.58 -12.43
N PHE A 323 -3.38 3.41 -11.98
CA PHE A 323 -2.79 2.16 -11.51
C PHE A 323 -2.19 2.31 -10.10
N ASP A 324 -2.79 3.18 -9.27
CA ASP A 324 -2.42 3.34 -7.86
C ASP A 324 -2.40 1.99 -7.14
N GLY A 325 -1.32 1.70 -6.40
CA GLY A 325 -1.17 0.45 -5.65
C GLY A 325 -1.12 -0.82 -6.50
N ALA A 326 -0.98 -0.72 -7.83
CA ALA A 326 -0.84 -1.89 -8.68
C ALA A 326 0.47 -2.65 -8.40
N ASP A 327 0.43 -3.97 -8.44
CA ASP A 327 1.61 -4.83 -8.31
C ASP A 327 2.16 -5.14 -9.72
N LEU A 328 3.12 -4.33 -10.16
CA LEU A 328 3.80 -4.38 -11.46
C LEU A 328 5.19 -5.02 -11.35
N ARG A 329 5.44 -5.84 -10.32
CA ARG A 329 6.76 -6.45 -10.14
C ARG A 329 7.18 -7.28 -11.34
N SER A 330 8.40 -7.06 -11.79
CA SER A 330 8.95 -7.71 -12.98
C SER A 330 8.09 -7.55 -14.24
N ALA A 331 7.20 -6.55 -14.30
CA ALA A 331 6.46 -6.21 -15.51
C ALA A 331 7.38 -5.55 -16.53
N ASP A 332 7.10 -5.76 -17.81
CA ASP A 332 7.83 -5.14 -18.90
C ASP A 332 7.05 -3.95 -19.46
N LEU A 333 7.44 -2.74 -19.08
CA LEU A 333 6.89 -1.46 -19.53
C LEU A 333 7.82 -0.77 -20.54
N THR A 334 8.73 -1.51 -21.18
CA THR A 334 9.70 -0.96 -22.14
C THR A 334 8.98 -0.16 -23.22
N ARG A 335 9.38 1.10 -23.43
CA ARG A 335 8.79 2.04 -24.40
C ARG A 335 7.28 2.29 -24.21
N ALA A 336 6.70 1.96 -23.07
CA ALA A 336 5.31 2.28 -22.76
C ALA A 336 5.12 3.81 -22.63
N ASP A 337 3.96 4.30 -23.06
CA ASP A 337 3.58 5.70 -22.89
C ASP A 337 2.78 5.88 -21.60
N LEU A 338 3.45 6.33 -20.55
CA LEU A 338 2.94 6.48 -19.19
C LEU A 338 2.67 7.95 -18.84
N ARG A 339 2.53 8.84 -19.83
CA ARG A 339 2.37 10.27 -19.56
C ARG A 339 1.08 10.54 -18.79
N GLY A 340 1.20 11.25 -17.67
CA GLY A 340 0.04 11.54 -16.82
C GLY A 340 -0.56 10.32 -16.11
N VAL A 341 0.13 9.18 -16.09
CA VAL A 341 -0.32 7.99 -15.35
C VAL A 341 -0.30 8.26 -13.84
N LYS A 342 -1.21 7.64 -13.11
CA LYS A 342 -1.17 7.58 -11.66
C LYS A 342 -0.69 6.20 -11.21
N LEU A 343 0.52 6.14 -10.67
CA LEU A 343 1.22 4.97 -10.16
C LEU A 343 1.61 5.16 -8.69
N ASP A 344 0.90 6.03 -7.98
CA ASP A 344 1.17 6.27 -6.57
C ASP A 344 1.11 4.93 -5.82
N ARG A 345 2.16 4.66 -5.04
CA ARG A 345 2.28 3.45 -4.22
C ARG A 345 2.32 2.14 -5.02
N ALA A 346 2.42 2.20 -6.35
CA ALA A 346 2.57 1.01 -7.16
C ALA A 346 3.92 0.33 -6.86
N ILE A 347 3.94 -1.00 -7.00
CA ILE A 347 5.14 -1.81 -6.79
C ILE A 347 5.71 -2.16 -8.16
N LEU A 348 6.78 -1.48 -8.55
CA LEU A 348 7.48 -1.61 -9.81
C LEU A 348 8.87 -2.26 -9.63
N ILE A 349 9.10 -2.97 -8.52
CA ILE A 349 10.37 -3.63 -8.22
C ILE A 349 10.73 -4.59 -9.36
N ASP A 350 11.97 -4.50 -9.84
CA ASP A 350 12.52 -5.27 -10.96
C ASP A 350 11.76 -5.15 -12.28
N SER A 351 10.92 -4.13 -12.44
CA SER A 351 10.23 -3.89 -13.71
C SER A 351 11.16 -3.20 -14.73
N ARG A 352 10.87 -3.36 -16.02
CA ARG A 352 11.63 -2.72 -17.10
C ARG A 352 10.85 -1.53 -17.63
N LEU A 353 11.34 -0.30 -17.42
CA LEU A 353 10.77 0.93 -17.98
C LEU A 353 11.70 1.55 -19.03
N ASP A 354 12.58 0.76 -19.63
CA ASP A 354 13.56 1.24 -20.61
C ASP A 354 12.88 2.01 -21.74
N GLY A 355 13.26 3.27 -21.95
CA GLY A 355 12.66 4.15 -22.95
C GLY A 355 11.18 4.49 -22.74
N ALA A 356 10.59 4.16 -21.59
CA ALA A 356 9.21 4.51 -21.27
C ALA A 356 9.06 6.03 -21.07
N ASN A 357 7.84 6.54 -21.28
CA ASN A 357 7.56 7.97 -21.22
C ASN A 357 6.62 8.32 -20.06
N LEU A 358 7.19 8.72 -18.93
CA LEU A 358 6.52 9.26 -17.74
C LEU A 358 6.50 10.80 -17.72
N GLY A 359 6.66 11.43 -18.89
CA GLY A 359 6.64 12.88 -18.99
C GLY A 359 5.25 13.49 -18.74
N MET A 360 5.20 14.82 -18.80
CA MET A 360 3.97 15.59 -18.77
C MET A 360 3.03 15.27 -19.96
N LEU A 361 1.75 15.04 -19.67
CA LEU A 361 0.68 14.90 -20.66
C LEU A 361 -0.05 16.22 -20.86
N LEU A 362 -0.10 16.71 -22.09
CA LEU A 362 -0.88 17.88 -22.47
C LEU A 362 -2.31 17.46 -22.85
N ILE A 363 -3.31 17.93 -22.10
CA ILE A 363 -4.72 17.49 -22.24
C ILE A 363 -5.64 18.52 -22.92
N SER A 364 -5.16 19.74 -23.18
CA SER A 364 -5.86 20.70 -24.04
C SER A 364 -4.90 21.73 -24.64
N ALA A 365 -5.33 22.40 -25.70
CA ALA A 365 -4.58 23.45 -26.40
C ALA A 365 -4.30 24.73 -25.57
N GLY A 366 -4.54 24.71 -24.25
CA GLY A 366 -4.52 25.90 -23.37
C GLY A 366 -4.00 25.66 -21.95
N ALA A 367 -2.90 24.91 -21.79
CA ALA A 367 -2.08 24.86 -20.56
C ALA A 367 -2.54 23.97 -19.39
N LYS A 368 -3.50 23.04 -19.57
CA LYS A 368 -3.71 21.97 -18.58
C LYS A 368 -2.73 20.83 -18.86
N VAL A 369 -1.84 20.59 -17.89
CA VAL A 369 -0.84 19.54 -17.93
C VAL A 369 -1.13 18.54 -16.82
N MET A 370 -1.04 17.26 -17.14
CA MET A 370 -1.10 16.18 -16.16
C MET A 370 0.26 15.53 -16.03
N ARG A 371 0.74 15.44 -14.79
CA ARG A 371 2.04 14.87 -14.45
C ARG A 371 1.86 13.37 -14.26
N ALA A 372 2.83 12.56 -14.67
CA ALA A 372 2.89 11.21 -14.15
C ALA A 372 3.17 11.27 -12.65
N SER A 373 2.42 10.53 -11.84
CA SER A 373 2.55 10.51 -10.39
C SER A 373 3.00 9.13 -9.96
N LEU A 374 4.14 9.07 -9.29
CA LEU A 374 4.74 7.86 -8.72
C LEU A 374 5.01 8.09 -7.23
N VAL A 375 4.15 8.86 -6.55
CA VAL A 375 4.35 9.23 -5.15
C VAL A 375 4.37 7.95 -4.31
N ARG A 376 5.47 7.73 -3.57
CA ARG A 376 5.72 6.51 -2.79
C ARG A 376 5.74 5.21 -3.59
N ALA A 377 5.95 5.26 -4.91
CA ALA A 377 6.12 4.06 -5.71
C ALA A 377 7.45 3.36 -5.38
N ARG A 378 7.46 2.02 -5.43
CA ARG A 378 8.67 1.21 -5.22
C ARG A 378 9.24 0.82 -6.57
N LEU A 379 10.31 1.47 -6.99
CA LEU A 379 11.02 1.16 -8.23
C LEU A 379 12.37 0.47 -7.97
N ALA A 380 12.68 0.03 -6.74
CA ALA A 380 13.97 -0.57 -6.45
C ALA A 380 14.34 -1.69 -7.45
N GLY A 381 15.57 -1.66 -7.98
CA GLY A 381 16.03 -2.61 -9.01
C GLY A 381 15.39 -2.46 -10.39
N ALA A 382 14.45 -1.53 -10.59
CA ALA A 382 13.83 -1.31 -11.90
C ALA A 382 14.83 -0.70 -12.89
N SER A 383 14.76 -1.14 -14.14
CA SER A 383 15.54 -0.56 -15.24
C SER A 383 14.83 0.68 -15.78
N LEU A 384 15.49 1.83 -15.71
CA LEU A 384 14.99 3.15 -16.09
C LEU A 384 15.85 3.77 -17.21
N THR A 385 16.54 2.94 -17.99
CA THR A 385 17.47 3.42 -19.01
C THR A 385 16.72 4.19 -20.10
N GLN A 386 17.16 5.42 -20.38
CA GLN A 386 16.51 6.33 -21.34
C GLN A 386 15.02 6.63 -21.04
N THR A 387 14.54 6.39 -19.82
CA THR A 387 13.16 6.72 -19.44
C THR A 387 12.98 8.23 -19.36
N ASN A 388 11.92 8.75 -20.00
CA ASN A 388 11.57 10.17 -19.88
C ASN A 388 10.69 10.38 -18.65
N MET A 389 11.22 10.99 -17.60
CA MET A 389 10.50 11.34 -16.37
C MET A 389 10.37 12.87 -16.19
N LYS A 390 10.46 13.65 -17.26
CA LYS A 390 10.38 15.12 -17.17
C LYS A 390 9.06 15.59 -16.58
N GLY A 391 9.12 16.37 -15.51
CA GLY A 391 7.93 16.89 -14.85
C GLY A 391 7.05 15.83 -14.20
N SER A 392 7.59 14.64 -13.87
CA SER A 392 6.88 13.64 -13.07
C SER A 392 6.93 14.00 -11.57
N ASP A 393 6.05 13.39 -10.78
CA ASP A 393 6.09 13.46 -9.32
C ASP A 393 6.60 12.13 -8.76
N LEU A 394 7.77 12.16 -8.14
CA LEU A 394 8.44 11.00 -7.55
C LEU A 394 8.55 11.17 -6.03
N THR A 395 7.77 12.06 -5.42
CA THR A 395 7.82 12.36 -3.98
C THR A 395 7.79 11.07 -3.16
N MET A 396 8.79 10.88 -2.30
CA MET A 396 8.96 9.70 -1.44
C MET A 396 9.05 8.35 -2.19
N ALA A 397 9.27 8.36 -3.50
CA ALA A 397 9.51 7.14 -4.28
C ALA A 397 10.87 6.53 -3.96
N ASP A 398 11.00 5.23 -4.21
CA ASP A 398 12.24 4.49 -3.99
C ASP A 398 12.83 4.01 -5.31
N LEU A 399 13.95 4.61 -5.72
CA LEU A 399 14.71 4.29 -6.93
C LEU A 399 16.07 3.66 -6.59
N THR A 400 16.21 3.07 -5.40
CA THR A 400 17.47 2.43 -4.97
C THR A 400 17.82 1.26 -5.89
N GLY A 401 19.07 1.21 -6.40
CA GLY A 401 19.50 0.16 -7.32
C GLY A 401 18.87 0.21 -8.71
N CYS A 402 18.16 1.30 -9.06
CA CYS A 402 17.69 1.47 -10.43
C CYS A 402 18.84 1.84 -11.37
N ASP A 403 18.96 1.13 -12.49
CA ASP A 403 19.73 1.61 -13.64
C ASP A 403 19.00 2.81 -14.25
N ARG A 404 19.51 4.01 -13.99
CA ARG A 404 18.95 5.30 -14.49
C ARG A 404 19.84 5.90 -15.56
N SER A 405 20.61 5.08 -16.25
CA SER A 405 21.51 5.53 -17.31
C SER A 405 20.72 6.30 -18.37
N SER A 406 21.03 7.59 -18.53
CA SER A 406 20.33 8.48 -19.46
C SER A 406 18.83 8.70 -19.18
N ALA A 407 18.35 8.44 -17.96
CA ALA A 407 17.01 8.83 -17.55
C ALA A 407 16.88 10.37 -17.50
N LEU A 408 15.77 10.91 -18.01
CA LEU A 408 15.52 12.35 -18.07
C LEU A 408 14.63 12.76 -16.89
N LEU A 409 15.19 13.50 -15.94
CA LEU A 409 14.51 13.91 -14.70
C LEU A 409 14.29 15.43 -14.60
N GLU A 410 14.41 16.18 -15.69
CA GLU A 410 14.23 17.64 -15.63
C GLU A 410 12.82 17.99 -15.11
N ASP A 411 12.75 18.94 -14.17
CA ASP A 411 11.50 19.40 -13.51
C ASP A 411 10.71 18.31 -12.75
N ALA A 412 11.30 17.13 -12.51
CA ALA A 412 10.72 16.11 -11.67
C ALA A 412 10.70 16.55 -10.19
N ILE A 413 9.62 16.21 -9.48
CA ILE A 413 9.50 16.47 -8.03
C ILE A 413 10.12 15.28 -7.31
N LEU A 414 11.22 15.52 -6.58
CA LEU A 414 12.03 14.48 -5.93
C LEU A 414 12.05 14.58 -4.40
N GLU A 415 11.05 15.23 -3.81
CA GLU A 415 11.01 15.45 -2.36
C GLU A 415 10.97 14.11 -1.60
N GLY A 416 12.00 13.84 -0.80
CA GLY A 416 12.12 12.58 -0.06
C GLY A 416 12.33 11.33 -0.92
N THR A 417 12.54 11.49 -2.23
CA THR A 417 12.85 10.39 -3.15
C THR A 417 14.21 9.79 -2.83
N ARG A 418 14.28 8.46 -2.77
CA ARG A 418 15.53 7.75 -2.52
C ARG A 418 16.16 7.29 -3.82
N MET A 419 17.41 7.68 -4.01
CA MET A 419 18.11 7.50 -5.27
C MET A 419 19.17 6.37 -5.20
N GLY A 420 19.60 5.93 -4.02
CA GLY A 420 20.72 4.98 -3.86
C GLY A 420 22.06 5.52 -4.40
N LEU A 421 23.17 4.84 -4.08
CA LEU A 421 24.43 5.03 -4.81
C LEU A 421 24.34 4.27 -6.15
N ARG A 422 25.07 4.74 -7.16
CA ARG A 422 24.98 4.29 -8.55
C ARG A 422 25.52 2.89 -8.76
#